data_AF-A0A2E0N5D2-F1
#
_entry.id   AF-A0A2E0N5D2-F1
#
_cell.length_a   1.000
_cell.length_b   1.000
_cell.length_c   1.000
_cell.angle_alpha   90.00
_cell.angle_beta   90.00
_cell.angle_gamma   90.00
#
_symmetry.space_group_name_H-M   'P 1'
#
loop_
_entity.id
_entity.type
_entity.pdbx_description
1 polymer ?
#
loop_
_entity_poly.entity_id
_entity_poly.type
_entity_poly.pdbx_seq_one_letter_code
_entity_poly.pdbx_strand_id
1 'polypeptide(L)'
;MILVQSVSLVAPVLNLVAIPVVGFIITPLALLGMLAMIVKPAMAQAILGIAASMLSLMLNLFSFLSSALGQSSQWTPAIHQTGMISFLLLLCLILLLPAQLRLYHLFVPLSLPLLIGIRGQQSHAALRLDLSDVGQGLVVLLRTANHSILYDTGPAYGEDYNLGQAVIVPAARSLGVSRLDRAMVSHFDSDHSGGLRSILTAFPDAKVSGGRGGGTDIEACVAGQHWRWDEVEFTVLHGVSEEPDSQTQGASLNDGSFVLLVNIGVQSVLLPGDISREIERKLATISGGHLRANVLIAAHHGSDTSSGYPLLKTTSPQYGIFSAGYRNGFGHPHQRVLSRFSSLDISTLASSEAGMISFELTGSGIVSPPEAYRCSNRHYWSWSGNRELCRYL
;
A
#
# COMPACT_ATOMS: atom_id res chain seq x y z
N MET A 1 16.77 -10.90 -2.30
CA MET A 1 17.15 -10.29 -1.01
C MET A 1 17.39 -8.78 -1.08
N ILE A 2 17.99 -8.20 -2.12
CA ILE A 2 18.22 -6.74 -2.22
C ILE A 2 16.95 -5.95 -2.62
N LEU A 3 16.00 -6.61 -3.30
CA LEU A 3 14.75 -6.02 -3.80
C LEU A 3 13.58 -6.08 -2.82
N VAL A 4 13.64 -6.95 -1.81
CA VAL A 4 12.60 -7.12 -0.80
C VAL A 4 13.25 -6.68 0.49
N GLN A 5 12.74 -5.63 1.13
CA GLN A 5 13.31 -5.01 2.34
C GLN A 5 13.22 -5.90 3.60
N SER A 6 13.11 -7.22 3.41
CA SER A 6 13.18 -8.25 4.45
C SER A 6 14.27 -9.25 4.10
N VAL A 7 15.12 -9.52 5.08
CA VAL A 7 16.15 -10.56 5.06
C VAL A 7 15.64 -11.71 5.93
N SER A 8 15.33 -12.84 5.31
CA SER A 8 15.11 -14.08 6.05
C SER A 8 16.47 -14.67 6.42
N LEU A 9 16.75 -14.78 7.71
CA LEU A 9 17.98 -15.41 8.21
C LEU A 9 18.04 -16.91 7.87
N VAL A 10 16.90 -17.51 7.57
CA VAL A 10 16.74 -18.94 7.28
C VAL A 10 16.90 -19.22 5.77
N ALA A 11 16.72 -18.20 4.92
CA ALA A 11 16.80 -18.35 3.48
C ALA A 11 18.13 -18.94 2.95
N PRO A 12 19.32 -18.58 3.47
CA PRO A 12 20.57 -19.21 3.02
C PRO A 12 20.59 -20.73 3.28
N VAL A 13 20.07 -21.17 4.42
CA VAL A 13 20.02 -22.59 4.80
C VAL A 13 19.01 -23.34 3.93
N LEU A 14 17.82 -22.76 3.71
CA LEU A 14 16.81 -23.37 2.84
C LEU A 14 17.30 -23.45 1.40
N ASN A 15 17.94 -22.41 0.89
CA ASN A 15 18.47 -22.39 -0.48
C ASN A 15 19.64 -23.36 -0.68
N LEU A 16 20.43 -23.64 0.35
CA LEU A 16 21.49 -24.66 0.31
C LEU A 16 20.92 -26.06 0.00
N VAL A 17 19.68 -26.33 0.43
CA VAL A 17 18.99 -27.59 0.15
C VAL A 17 18.12 -27.48 -1.11
N ALA A 18 17.38 -26.39 -1.26
CA ALA A 18 16.43 -26.19 -2.36
C ALA A 18 17.12 -26.18 -3.72
N ILE A 19 18.23 -25.43 -3.85
CA ILE A 19 18.89 -25.24 -5.14
C ILE A 19 19.42 -26.58 -5.69
N PRO A 20 20.15 -27.41 -4.91
CA PRO A 20 20.58 -28.72 -5.40
C PRO A 20 19.42 -29.68 -5.68
N VAL A 21 18.40 -29.74 -4.81
CA VAL A 21 17.28 -30.66 -4.99
C VAL A 21 16.45 -30.29 -6.22
N VAL A 22 16.12 -29.01 -6.40
CA VAL A 22 15.38 -28.54 -7.57
C VAL A 22 16.23 -28.73 -8.83
N GLY A 23 17.48 -28.24 -8.81
CA GLY A 23 18.35 -28.20 -9.98
C GLY A 23 18.84 -29.56 -10.45
N PHE A 24 19.22 -30.46 -9.54
CA PHE A 24 19.82 -31.76 -9.90
C PHE A 24 18.86 -32.94 -9.82
N ILE A 25 17.69 -32.80 -9.20
CA ILE A 25 16.75 -33.91 -9.03
C ILE A 25 15.40 -33.59 -9.67
N ILE A 26 14.69 -32.56 -9.21
CA ILE A 26 13.31 -32.29 -9.63
C ILE A 26 13.26 -31.86 -11.10
N THR A 27 14.09 -30.90 -11.53
CA THR A 27 14.08 -30.41 -12.91
C THR A 27 14.49 -31.51 -13.91
N PRO A 28 15.56 -32.30 -13.70
CA PRO A 28 15.88 -33.42 -14.59
C PRO A 28 14.76 -34.47 -14.66
N LEU A 29 14.15 -34.84 -13.53
CA LEU A 29 13.01 -35.75 -13.53
C LEU A 29 11.81 -35.18 -14.30
N ALA A 30 11.51 -33.89 -14.14
CA ALA A 30 10.43 -33.24 -14.88
C ALA A 30 10.70 -33.25 -16.40
N LEU A 31 11.93 -32.92 -16.83
CA LEU A 31 12.34 -32.98 -18.24
C LEU A 31 12.27 -34.41 -18.79
N LEU A 32 12.75 -35.41 -18.05
CA LEU A 32 12.66 -36.82 -18.42
C LEU A 32 11.21 -37.30 -18.49
N GLY A 33 10.35 -36.84 -17.57
CA GLY A 33 8.93 -37.14 -17.57
C GLY A 33 8.22 -36.58 -18.81
N MET A 34 8.59 -35.35 -19.22
CA MET A 34 8.10 -34.78 -20.48
C MET A 34 8.55 -35.56 -21.71
N LEU A 35 9.80 -36.02 -21.76
CA LEU A 35 10.28 -36.88 -22.86
C LEU A 35 9.60 -38.25 -22.85
N ALA A 36 9.35 -38.81 -21.66
CA ALA A 36 8.66 -40.09 -21.48
C ALA A 36 7.20 -40.06 -21.96
N MET A 37 6.55 -38.89 -22.00
CA MET A 37 5.19 -38.74 -22.54
C MET A 37 5.12 -39.20 -24.01
N ILE A 38 6.19 -38.95 -24.77
CA ILE A 38 6.29 -39.29 -26.19
C ILE A 38 6.37 -40.81 -26.38
N VAL A 39 6.99 -41.52 -25.42
CA VAL A 39 7.20 -42.97 -25.50
C VAL A 39 6.02 -43.75 -24.92
N LYS A 40 5.62 -43.42 -23.69
CA LYS A 40 4.53 -44.11 -22.99
C LYS A 40 3.95 -43.22 -21.88
N PRO A 41 2.65 -42.85 -21.95
CA PRO A 41 2.02 -41.97 -20.95
C PRO A 41 2.13 -42.48 -19.50
N ALA A 42 2.02 -43.79 -19.27
CA ALA A 42 2.15 -44.37 -17.93
C ALA A 42 3.56 -44.18 -17.32
N MET A 43 4.60 -44.18 -18.16
CA MET A 43 5.98 -43.97 -17.72
C MET A 43 6.20 -42.50 -17.35
N ALA A 44 5.65 -41.57 -18.14
CA ALA A 44 5.65 -40.15 -17.82
C ALA A 44 4.95 -39.86 -16.50
N GLN A 45 3.77 -40.44 -16.27
CA GLN A 45 3.01 -40.26 -15.05
C GLN A 45 3.80 -40.72 -13.81
N ALA A 46 4.52 -41.84 -13.90
CA ALA A 46 5.37 -42.32 -12.81
C ALA A 46 6.54 -41.35 -12.52
N ILE A 47 7.27 -40.92 -13.56
CA ILE A 47 8.42 -40.03 -13.40
C ILE A 47 8.00 -38.65 -12.89
N LEU A 48 6.94 -38.07 -13.47
CA LEU A 48 6.37 -36.79 -13.03
C LEU A 48 5.77 -36.89 -11.63
N GLY A 49 5.16 -38.02 -11.28
CA GLY A 49 4.63 -38.29 -9.95
C GLY A 49 5.73 -38.28 -8.88
N ILE A 50 6.91 -38.82 -9.18
CA ILE A 50 8.08 -38.75 -8.29
C ILE A 50 8.55 -37.30 -8.15
N ALA A 51 8.72 -36.57 -9.26
CA ALA A 51 9.13 -35.17 -9.23
C ALA A 51 8.16 -34.31 -8.41
N ALA A 52 6.85 -34.50 -8.61
CA ALA A 52 5.80 -33.82 -7.88
C ALA A 52 5.83 -34.17 -6.39
N SER A 53 5.98 -35.45 -6.03
CA SER A 53 6.05 -35.88 -4.62
C SER A 53 7.26 -35.28 -3.91
N MET A 54 8.42 -35.23 -4.57
CA MET A 54 9.62 -34.59 -4.00
C MET A 54 9.43 -33.09 -3.83
N LEU A 55 8.82 -32.42 -4.81
CA LEU A 55 8.51 -30.99 -4.71
C LEU A 55 7.52 -30.73 -3.56
N SER A 56 6.44 -31.51 -3.46
CA SER A 56 5.47 -31.40 -2.37
C SER A 56 6.10 -31.64 -1.00
N LEU A 57 6.97 -32.65 -0.86
CA LEU A 57 7.70 -32.89 0.38
C LEU A 57 8.56 -31.69 0.76
N MET A 58 9.28 -31.12 -0.20
CA MET A 58 10.11 -29.93 0.03
C MET A 58 9.28 -28.72 0.44
N LEU A 59 8.16 -28.46 -0.23
CA LEU A 59 7.25 -27.37 0.10
C LEU A 59 6.60 -27.56 1.48
N ASN A 60 6.20 -28.78 1.83
CA ASN A 60 5.66 -29.11 3.15
C ASN A 60 6.69 -28.90 4.25
N LEU A 61 7.95 -29.31 4.02
CA LEU A 61 9.04 -29.06 4.96
C LEU A 61 9.28 -27.55 5.14
N PHE A 62 9.23 -26.77 4.06
CA PHE A 62 9.43 -25.32 4.13
C PHE A 62 8.26 -24.64 4.83
N SER A 63 7.03 -25.08 4.58
CA SER A 63 5.85 -24.62 5.31
C SER A 63 5.95 -24.94 6.80
N PHE A 64 6.36 -26.15 7.15
CA PHE A 64 6.58 -26.55 8.54
C PHE A 64 7.65 -25.69 9.21
N LEU A 65 8.83 -25.54 8.59
CA LEU A 65 9.91 -24.72 9.10
C LEU A 65 9.51 -23.25 9.23
N SER A 66 8.78 -22.71 8.25
CA SER A 66 8.24 -21.35 8.29
C SER A 66 7.26 -21.17 9.45
N SER A 67 6.40 -22.15 9.71
CA SER A 67 5.45 -22.10 10.82
C SER A 67 6.13 -22.24 12.19
N ALA A 68 7.16 -23.09 12.30
CA ALA A 68 7.90 -23.34 13.53
C ALA A 68 8.85 -22.19 13.90
N LEU A 69 9.44 -21.52 12.91
CA LEU A 69 10.40 -20.43 13.12
C LEU A 69 9.73 -19.05 13.25
N GLY A 70 8.41 -18.95 13.00
CA GLY A 70 7.62 -17.73 13.17
C GLY A 70 8.04 -16.54 12.29
N GLN A 71 7.28 -15.44 12.39
CA GLN A 71 7.61 -14.14 11.76
C GLN A 71 8.91 -13.52 12.31
N SER A 72 9.47 -14.07 13.39
CA SER A 72 10.72 -13.64 14.05
C SER A 72 11.99 -13.85 13.22
N SER A 73 11.90 -14.58 12.10
CA SER A 73 13.02 -14.81 11.18
C SER A 73 13.19 -13.73 10.10
N GLN A 74 12.24 -12.78 9.99
CA GLN A 74 12.29 -11.68 9.03
C GLN A 74 12.93 -10.45 9.68
N TRP A 75 14.23 -10.28 9.46
CA TRP A 75 14.88 -9.02 9.79
C TRP A 75 14.54 -8.00 8.70
N THR A 76 13.89 -6.89 9.06
CA THR A 76 13.61 -5.78 8.13
C THR A 76 14.54 -4.62 8.48
N PRO A 77 15.81 -4.69 8.09
CA PRO A 77 16.70 -3.59 8.38
C PRO A 77 16.30 -2.39 7.52
N ALA A 78 16.17 -1.23 8.16
CA ALA A 78 16.04 0.05 7.47
C ALA A 78 17.40 0.44 6.85
N ILE A 79 17.94 -0.40 5.95
CA ILE A 79 19.17 -0.15 5.24
C ILE A 79 18.81 0.47 3.88
N HIS A 80 19.33 1.66 3.63
CA HIS A 80 19.29 2.28 2.31
C HIS A 80 19.96 1.34 1.29
N GLN A 81 19.28 1.00 0.19
CA GLN A 81 19.77 0.06 -0.83
C GLN A 81 21.19 0.42 -1.35
N THR A 82 21.49 1.71 -1.44
CA THR A 82 22.80 2.25 -1.84
C THR A 82 23.92 1.94 -0.83
N GLY A 83 23.64 1.99 0.47
CA GLY A 83 24.59 1.66 1.53
C GLY A 83 24.95 0.17 1.50
N MET A 84 23.95 -0.70 1.28
CA MET A 84 24.19 -2.15 1.22
C MET A 84 24.95 -2.57 -0.04
N ILE A 85 24.64 -1.99 -1.20
CA ILE A 85 25.38 -2.25 -2.44
C ILE A 85 26.82 -1.78 -2.33
N SER A 86 27.05 -0.57 -1.78
CA SER A 86 28.40 -0.05 -1.57
C SER A 86 29.22 -0.95 -0.65
N PHE A 87 28.59 -1.47 0.42
CA PHE A 87 29.22 -2.44 1.30
C PHE A 87 29.51 -3.78 0.62
N LEU A 88 28.58 -4.34 -0.15
CA LEU A 88 28.79 -5.62 -0.85
C LEU A 88 29.88 -5.51 -1.93
N LEU A 89 29.94 -4.38 -2.65
CA LEU A 89 31.00 -4.10 -3.62
C LEU A 89 32.36 -3.99 -2.94
N LEU A 90 32.42 -3.27 -1.81
CA LEU A 90 33.61 -3.14 -1.00
C LEU A 90 34.05 -4.48 -0.39
N LEU A 91 33.11 -5.30 0.08
CA LEU A 91 33.35 -6.65 0.57
C LEU A 91 33.91 -7.55 -0.55
N CYS A 92 33.30 -7.49 -1.73
CA CYS A 92 33.79 -8.21 -2.90
C CYS A 92 35.22 -7.77 -3.27
N LEU A 93 35.49 -6.46 -3.25
CA LEU A 93 36.83 -5.91 -3.48
C LEU A 93 37.83 -6.40 -2.43
N ILE A 94 37.46 -6.43 -1.15
CA ILE A 94 38.30 -6.95 -0.05
C ILE A 94 38.56 -8.45 -0.21
N LEU A 95 37.57 -9.24 -0.64
CA LEU A 95 37.72 -10.68 -0.89
C LEU A 95 38.57 -11.00 -2.12
N LEU A 96 38.65 -10.07 -3.07
CA LEU A 96 39.51 -10.18 -4.27
C LEU A 96 40.94 -9.71 -4.03
N LEU A 97 41.25 -9.08 -2.88
CA LEU A 97 42.61 -8.69 -2.54
C LEU A 97 43.49 -9.92 -2.21
N PRO A 98 44.79 -9.88 -2.57
CA PRO A 98 45.75 -10.91 -2.18
C PRO A 98 45.73 -11.20 -0.68
N ALA A 99 45.84 -12.47 -0.30
CA ALA A 99 45.77 -12.93 1.10
C ALA A 99 46.83 -12.31 2.04
N GLN A 100 47.86 -11.64 1.48
CA GLN A 100 48.85 -10.89 2.27
C GLN A 100 48.32 -9.54 2.79
N LEU A 101 47.31 -8.96 2.16
CA LEU A 101 46.72 -7.66 2.51
C LEU A 101 45.54 -7.86 3.49
N ARG A 102 45.74 -8.58 4.60
CA ARG A 102 44.70 -9.01 5.55
C ARG A 102 43.96 -7.84 6.23
N LEU A 103 43.12 -7.14 5.46
CA LEU A 103 42.33 -5.98 5.86
C LEU A 103 40.98 -6.39 6.49
N TYR A 104 40.84 -7.64 6.94
CA TYR A 104 39.60 -8.12 7.58
C TYR A 104 39.25 -7.31 8.84
N HIS A 105 40.23 -6.67 9.49
CA HIS A 105 39.98 -5.74 10.58
C HIS A 105 39.19 -4.49 10.17
N LEU A 106 39.24 -4.09 8.89
CA LEU A 106 38.44 -2.99 8.36
C LEU A 106 36.97 -3.39 8.12
N PHE A 107 36.62 -4.67 8.21
CA PHE A 107 35.25 -5.16 8.11
C PHE A 107 34.33 -4.48 9.12
N VAL A 108 34.77 -4.40 10.37
CA VAL A 108 33.99 -3.81 11.48
C VAL A 108 33.71 -2.31 11.22
N PRO A 109 34.71 -1.43 11.00
CA PRO A 109 34.43 -0.01 10.74
C PRO A 109 33.70 0.24 9.41
N LEU A 110 33.94 -0.56 8.36
CA LEU A 110 33.25 -0.40 7.08
C LEU A 110 31.81 -0.95 7.08
N SER A 111 31.48 -1.84 8.03
CA SER A 111 30.11 -2.31 8.27
C SER A 111 29.29 -1.36 9.16
N LEU A 112 29.94 -0.45 9.89
CA LEU A 112 29.30 0.47 10.83
C LEU A 112 28.23 1.38 10.16
N PRO A 113 28.42 1.90 8.93
CA PRO A 113 27.38 2.66 8.23
C PRO A 113 26.13 1.86 7.86
N LEU A 114 26.17 0.52 7.81
CA LEU A 114 24.93 -0.28 7.68
C LEU A 114 24.13 -0.36 8.97
N LEU A 115 24.80 -0.22 10.12
CA LEU A 115 24.16 -0.23 11.43
C LEU A 115 23.61 1.15 11.78
N ILE A 116 24.29 2.20 11.34
CA ILE A 116 23.82 3.58 11.40
C ILE A 116 22.84 3.74 10.24
N GLY A 117 21.64 3.19 10.38
CA GLY A 117 20.52 3.52 9.50
C GLY A 117 20.37 5.04 9.50
N ILE A 118 20.84 5.69 8.44
CA ILE A 118 20.66 7.12 8.25
C ILE A 118 19.14 7.29 8.16
N ARG A 119 18.52 7.64 9.29
CA ARG A 119 17.13 8.04 9.33
C ARG A 119 17.05 9.20 8.35
N GLY A 120 16.37 8.96 7.23
CA GLY A 120 16.10 9.98 6.24
C GLY A 120 15.58 11.21 6.98
N GLN A 121 16.11 12.38 6.60
CA GLN A 121 15.67 13.68 7.11
C GLN A 121 14.16 13.64 7.30
N GLN A 122 13.71 13.78 8.55
CA GLN A 122 12.30 14.04 8.80
C GLN A 122 12.00 15.34 8.08
N SER A 123 11.19 15.25 7.03
CA SER A 123 10.68 16.42 6.32
C SER A 123 10.08 17.38 7.37
N HIS A 124 10.27 18.68 7.15
CA HIS A 124 9.56 19.72 7.91
C HIS A 124 8.03 19.70 7.64
N ALA A 125 7.53 18.79 6.80
CA ALA A 125 6.11 18.56 6.59
C ALA A 125 5.44 18.06 7.87
N ALA A 126 4.42 18.78 8.31
CA ALA A 126 3.66 18.45 9.51
C ALA A 126 2.53 17.45 9.21
N LEU A 127 2.13 17.29 7.95
CA LEU A 127 1.28 16.20 7.47
C LEU A 127 1.79 15.68 6.12
N ARG A 128 2.05 14.37 6.05
CA ARG A 128 2.33 13.66 4.79
C ARG A 128 1.20 12.69 4.47
N LEU A 129 0.77 12.71 3.22
CA LEU A 129 -0.21 11.80 2.66
C LEU A 129 0.44 10.96 1.58
N ASP A 130 0.29 9.64 1.63
CA ASP A 130 0.75 8.72 0.59
C ASP A 130 -0.41 7.81 0.16
N LEU A 131 -0.94 8.02 -1.04
CA LEU A 131 -1.95 7.15 -1.65
C LEU A 131 -1.23 6.05 -2.44
N SER A 132 -1.46 4.79 -2.06
CA SER A 132 -0.78 3.64 -2.67
C SER A 132 -1.48 3.16 -3.95
N ASP A 133 -0.69 2.73 -4.93
CA ASP A 133 -1.20 2.04 -6.12
C ASP A 133 -1.52 0.58 -5.78
N VAL A 134 -2.78 0.33 -5.39
CA VAL A 134 -3.32 -0.99 -5.04
C VAL A 134 -4.28 -1.53 -6.10
N GLY A 135 -4.23 -0.99 -7.32
CA GLY A 135 -5.21 -1.35 -8.35
C GLY A 135 -6.61 -0.82 -8.03
N GLN A 136 -7.61 -1.70 -8.02
CA GLN A 136 -8.97 -1.34 -7.62
C GLN A 136 -9.10 -1.50 -6.10
N GLY A 137 -9.26 -0.38 -5.41
CA GLY A 137 -9.30 -0.31 -3.96
C GLY A 137 -8.61 0.95 -3.46
N LEU A 138 -8.65 1.18 -2.16
CA LEU A 138 -8.10 2.39 -1.55
C LEU A 138 -7.16 2.04 -0.40
N VAL A 139 -6.01 2.72 -0.37
CA VAL A 139 -5.13 2.78 0.79
C VAL A 139 -4.45 4.13 0.82
N VAL A 140 -4.66 4.87 1.91
CA VAL A 140 -4.02 6.16 2.17
C VAL A 140 -3.30 6.10 3.50
N LEU A 141 -1.98 6.27 3.47
CA LEU A 141 -1.16 6.43 4.67
C LEU A 141 -1.05 7.91 4.98
N LEU A 142 -1.51 8.30 6.17
CA LEU A 142 -1.36 9.65 6.72
C LEU A 142 -0.30 9.60 7.82
N ARG A 143 0.65 10.53 7.79
CA ARG A 143 1.71 10.65 8.79
C ARG A 143 1.79 12.07 9.30
N THR A 144 1.69 12.23 10.61
CA THR A 144 1.99 13.48 11.31
C THR A 144 3.42 13.42 11.86
N ALA A 145 3.82 14.39 12.68
CA ALA A 145 5.14 14.37 13.32
C ALA A 145 5.39 13.09 14.13
N ASN A 146 4.37 12.59 14.84
CA ASN A 146 4.53 11.47 15.78
C ASN A 146 3.56 10.31 15.56
N HIS A 147 2.59 10.45 14.65
CA HIS A 147 1.51 9.48 14.47
C HIS A 147 1.41 9.02 13.03
N SER A 148 0.92 7.79 12.83
CA SER A 148 0.56 7.27 11.53
C SER A 148 -0.81 6.60 11.54
N ILE A 149 -1.59 6.91 10.50
CA ILE A 149 -2.94 6.39 10.29
C ILE A 149 -2.97 5.76 8.91
N LEU A 150 -3.57 4.58 8.82
CA LEU A 150 -3.90 3.96 7.56
C LEU A 150 -5.41 4.10 7.34
N TYR A 151 -5.82 4.80 6.28
CA TYR A 151 -7.20 4.87 5.83
C TYR A 151 -7.39 3.88 4.68
N ASP A 152 -8.24 2.89 4.92
CA ASP A 152 -8.41 1.65 4.16
C ASP A 152 -7.13 0.81 4.05
N THR A 153 -7.30 -0.45 3.65
CA THR A 153 -6.28 -1.51 3.72
C THR A 153 -6.11 -2.25 2.39
N GLY A 154 -6.88 -1.85 1.36
CA GLY A 154 -6.78 -2.35 0.00
C GLY A 154 -7.41 -3.73 -0.20
N PRO A 155 -7.34 -4.25 -1.45
CA PRO A 155 -8.06 -5.45 -1.85
C PRO A 155 -7.45 -6.76 -1.34
N ALA A 156 -8.34 -7.72 -1.11
CA ALA A 156 -8.03 -9.15 -1.02
C ALA A 156 -8.47 -9.89 -2.29
N TYR A 157 -7.68 -10.89 -2.68
CA TYR A 157 -7.96 -11.81 -3.78
C TYR A 157 -7.90 -13.25 -3.27
N GLY A 158 -9.07 -13.81 -2.95
CA GLY A 158 -9.17 -15.11 -2.28
C GLY A 158 -8.78 -15.04 -0.81
N GLU A 159 -8.53 -16.19 -0.19
CA GLU A 159 -8.27 -16.29 1.25
C GLU A 159 -6.81 -15.95 1.62
N ASP A 160 -5.86 -16.26 0.73
CA ASP A 160 -4.42 -16.24 1.04
C ASP A 160 -3.65 -15.05 0.47
N TYR A 161 -4.24 -14.26 -0.42
CA TYR A 161 -3.53 -13.15 -1.07
C TYR A 161 -4.28 -11.82 -0.89
N ASN A 162 -3.58 -10.81 -0.37
CA ASN A 162 -4.10 -9.45 -0.25
C ASN A 162 -2.98 -8.43 -0.42
N LEU A 163 -3.34 -7.21 -0.84
CA LEU A 163 -2.38 -6.15 -1.04
C LEU A 163 -1.92 -5.50 0.26
N GLY A 164 -2.64 -5.69 1.37
CA GLY A 164 -2.19 -5.34 2.70
C GLY A 164 -0.81 -5.93 3.01
N GLN A 165 -0.66 -7.26 2.86
CA GLN A 165 0.61 -7.95 3.07
C GLN A 165 1.61 -7.73 1.93
N ALA A 166 1.14 -7.77 0.68
CA ALA A 166 2.02 -7.79 -0.49
C ALA A 166 2.61 -6.41 -0.84
N VAL A 167 1.88 -5.33 -0.56
CA VAL A 167 2.23 -3.97 -0.96
C VAL A 167 2.29 -3.02 0.24
N ILE A 168 1.24 -2.97 1.05
CA ILE A 168 1.09 -1.91 2.06
C ILE A 168 2.07 -2.07 3.22
N VAL A 169 2.19 -3.27 3.81
CA VAL A 169 3.15 -3.51 4.90
C VAL A 169 4.60 -3.21 4.47
N PRO A 170 5.09 -3.73 3.32
CA PRO A 170 6.41 -3.34 2.82
C PRO A 170 6.54 -1.84 2.55
N ALA A 171 5.55 -1.21 1.93
CA ALA A 171 5.58 0.21 1.62
C ALA A 171 5.63 1.08 2.89
N ALA A 172 4.77 0.80 3.88
CA ALA A 172 4.76 1.51 5.16
C ALA A 172 6.12 1.41 5.88
N ARG A 173 6.72 0.20 5.92
CA ARG A 173 8.06 0.00 6.50
C ARG A 173 9.13 0.77 5.71
N SER A 174 9.06 0.77 4.38
CA SER A 174 9.98 1.53 3.52
C SER A 174 9.92 3.04 3.77
N LEU A 175 8.73 3.53 4.13
CA LEU A 175 8.46 4.92 4.49
C LEU A 175 8.79 5.23 5.95
N GLY A 176 9.38 4.28 6.69
CA GLY A 176 9.81 4.47 8.08
C GLY A 176 8.69 4.32 9.12
N VAL A 177 7.54 3.75 8.76
CA VAL A 177 6.46 3.45 9.72
C VAL A 177 6.84 2.23 10.53
N SER A 178 7.31 2.45 11.75
CA SER A 178 7.63 1.38 12.72
C SER A 178 6.45 1.01 13.62
N ARG A 179 5.53 1.95 13.85
CA ARG A 179 4.29 1.80 14.62
C ARG A 179 3.15 2.38 13.80
N LEU A 180 1.98 1.74 13.83
CA LEU A 180 0.74 2.27 13.27
C LEU A 180 -0.20 2.57 14.43
N ASP A 181 -0.67 3.82 14.54
CA ASP A 181 -1.52 4.23 15.67
C ASP A 181 -2.98 3.82 15.44
N ARG A 182 -3.45 3.95 14.20
CA ARG A 182 -4.83 3.61 13.83
C ARG A 182 -4.91 3.05 12.40
N ALA A 183 -5.63 1.94 12.25
CA ALA A 183 -6.14 1.45 10.98
C ALA A 183 -7.63 1.80 10.91
N MET A 184 -8.00 2.67 9.97
CA MET A 184 -9.36 3.13 9.77
C MET A 184 -9.91 2.53 8.48
N VAL A 185 -11.08 1.87 8.53
CA VAL A 185 -11.70 1.25 7.36
C VAL A 185 -12.99 1.98 7.01
N SER A 186 -13.03 2.65 5.87
CA SER A 186 -14.16 3.44 5.40
C SER A 186 -15.46 2.63 5.45
N HIS A 187 -15.45 1.46 4.81
CA HIS A 187 -16.48 0.43 4.82
C HIS A 187 -15.84 -0.95 4.54
N PHE A 188 -16.61 -2.03 4.73
CA PHE A 188 -16.07 -3.39 4.80
C PHE A 188 -16.17 -4.20 3.50
N ASP A 189 -16.14 -3.53 2.35
CA ASP A 189 -15.99 -4.23 1.07
C ASP A 189 -14.54 -4.69 0.89
N SER A 190 -14.33 -5.70 0.04
CA SER A 190 -13.04 -6.39 -0.08
C SER A 190 -11.91 -5.45 -0.52
N ASP A 191 -12.20 -4.48 -1.39
CA ASP A 191 -11.25 -3.51 -1.96
C ASP A 191 -10.83 -2.40 -0.99
N HIS A 192 -11.45 -2.34 0.20
CA HIS A 192 -11.14 -1.41 1.28
C HIS A 192 -10.63 -2.14 2.54
N SER A 193 -11.27 -3.24 2.92
CA SER A 193 -10.99 -3.95 4.18
C SER A 193 -10.16 -5.23 4.01
N GLY A 194 -9.90 -5.66 2.77
CA GLY A 194 -9.29 -6.96 2.48
C GLY A 194 -7.88 -7.15 3.05
N GLY A 195 -7.13 -6.07 3.23
CA GLY A 195 -5.80 -6.11 3.84
C GLY A 195 -5.79 -6.08 5.38
N LEU A 196 -6.91 -5.81 6.05
CA LEU A 196 -6.95 -5.43 7.47
C LEU A 196 -6.27 -6.46 8.38
N ARG A 197 -6.57 -7.74 8.21
CA ARG A 197 -5.96 -8.81 9.03
C ARG A 197 -4.43 -8.83 8.90
N SER A 198 -3.93 -8.66 7.68
CA SER A 198 -2.48 -8.61 7.43
C SER A 198 -1.84 -7.36 8.01
N ILE A 199 -2.53 -6.21 7.97
CA ILE A 199 -2.09 -4.98 8.65
C ILE A 199 -1.97 -5.20 10.16
N LEU A 200 -2.99 -5.77 10.82
CA LEU A 200 -2.97 -6.01 12.27
C LEU A 200 -1.96 -7.08 12.68
N THR A 201 -1.67 -8.03 11.80
CA THR A 201 -0.58 -8.99 12.03
C THR A 201 0.79 -8.30 12.01
N ALA A 202 0.96 -7.28 11.15
CA ALA A 202 2.21 -6.53 11.04
C ALA A 202 2.35 -5.40 12.07
N PHE A 203 1.22 -4.84 12.52
CA PHE A 203 1.12 -3.75 13.49
C PHE A 203 0.08 -4.10 14.57
N PRO A 204 0.40 -4.99 15.51
CA PRO A 204 -0.56 -5.55 16.46
C PRO A 204 -1.14 -4.54 17.45
N ASP A 205 -0.43 -3.43 17.70
CA ASP A 205 -0.88 -2.38 18.62
C ASP A 205 -1.78 -1.32 17.95
N ALA A 206 -2.04 -1.44 16.65
CA ALA A 206 -2.87 -0.49 15.92
C ALA A 206 -4.32 -0.58 16.37
N LYS A 207 -4.92 0.56 16.74
CA LYS A 207 -6.36 0.63 17.00
C LYS A 207 -7.13 0.50 15.70
N VAL A 208 -8.27 -0.19 15.73
CA VAL A 208 -9.13 -0.36 14.56
C VAL A 208 -10.39 0.43 14.74
N SER A 209 -10.70 1.28 13.77
CA SER A 209 -11.99 1.96 13.69
C SER A 209 -12.55 1.86 12.27
N GLY A 210 -13.86 2.00 12.10
CA GLY A 210 -14.42 1.98 10.75
C GLY A 210 -15.86 2.41 10.65
N GLY A 211 -16.34 2.49 9.41
CA GLY A 211 -17.74 2.77 9.10
C GLY A 211 -18.64 1.56 9.35
N ARG A 212 -19.78 1.54 8.68
CA ARG A 212 -20.77 0.46 8.83
C ARG A 212 -20.20 -0.86 8.31
N GLY A 213 -20.41 -1.95 9.05
CA GLY A 213 -20.07 -3.32 8.63
C GLY A 213 -18.90 -3.98 9.36
N GLY A 214 -18.27 -3.29 10.32
CA GLY A 214 -17.05 -3.78 11.00
C GLY A 214 -17.24 -4.83 12.10
N GLY A 215 -18.47 -5.22 12.39
CA GLY A 215 -18.77 -6.05 13.56
C GLY A 215 -18.69 -5.28 14.88
N THR A 216 -18.83 -5.99 16.00
CA THR A 216 -18.90 -5.41 17.35
C THR A 216 -17.55 -5.00 17.93
N ASP A 217 -16.46 -5.54 17.39
CA ASP A 217 -15.13 -5.40 17.96
C ASP A 217 -14.34 -4.22 17.35
N ILE A 218 -14.94 -3.51 16.39
CA ILE A 218 -14.34 -2.35 15.72
C ILE A 218 -15.00 -1.06 16.23
N GLU A 219 -14.18 -0.09 16.63
CA GLU A 219 -14.63 1.24 17.07
C GLU A 219 -15.36 1.96 15.91
N ALA A 220 -16.63 2.31 16.10
CA ALA A 220 -17.39 2.99 15.06
C ALA A 220 -16.89 4.42 14.82
N CYS A 221 -16.65 4.77 13.56
CA CYS A 221 -16.44 6.14 13.12
C CYS A 221 -17.80 6.84 13.01
N VAL A 222 -18.11 7.70 13.97
CA VAL A 222 -19.40 8.40 14.11
C VAL A 222 -19.26 9.84 13.60
N ALA A 223 -20.27 10.33 12.89
CA ALA A 223 -20.28 11.72 12.40
C ALA A 223 -20.14 12.72 13.57
N GLY A 224 -19.28 13.72 13.41
CA GLY A 224 -18.97 14.72 14.44
C GLY A 224 -17.80 14.35 15.37
N GLN A 225 -17.31 13.10 15.31
CA GLN A 225 -16.05 12.74 15.96
C GLN A 225 -14.92 13.61 15.41
N HIS A 226 -14.14 14.19 16.32
CA HIS A 226 -12.99 15.00 15.99
C HIS A 226 -11.87 14.74 16.99
N TRP A 227 -10.64 14.77 16.50
CA TRP A 227 -9.46 14.70 17.35
C TRP A 227 -8.31 15.47 16.69
N ARG A 228 -7.31 15.80 17.49
CA ARG A 228 -6.09 16.47 17.03
C ARG A 228 -4.88 15.65 17.45
N TRP A 229 -4.00 15.39 16.49
CA TRP A 229 -2.67 14.81 16.73
C TRP A 229 -1.62 15.74 16.15
N ASP A 230 -0.71 16.18 17.01
CA ASP A 230 0.26 17.23 16.69
C ASP A 230 -0.49 18.50 16.19
N GLU A 231 -0.17 18.99 14.99
CA GLU A 231 -0.83 20.15 14.36
C GLU A 231 -1.96 19.76 13.39
N VAL A 232 -2.34 18.48 13.36
CA VAL A 232 -3.29 17.94 12.38
C VAL A 232 -4.62 17.62 13.06
N GLU A 233 -5.68 18.21 12.53
CA GLU A 233 -7.06 18.00 12.98
C GLU A 233 -7.75 16.99 12.06
N PHE A 234 -8.43 16.03 12.66
CA PHE A 234 -9.17 14.98 11.97
C PHE A 234 -10.64 15.10 12.36
N THR A 235 -11.52 15.12 11.37
CA THR A 235 -12.98 15.24 11.59
C THR A 235 -13.72 14.21 10.75
N VAL A 236 -14.56 13.40 11.39
CA VAL A 236 -15.49 12.48 10.71
C VAL A 236 -16.74 13.28 10.32
N LEU A 237 -16.88 13.58 9.04
CA LEU A 237 -18.00 14.40 8.52
C LEU A 237 -19.29 13.58 8.31
N HIS A 238 -19.12 12.30 8.00
CA HIS A 238 -20.19 11.32 7.79
C HIS A 238 -19.67 9.96 8.25
N GLY A 239 -20.55 9.09 8.74
CA GLY A 239 -20.15 7.80 9.31
C GLY A 239 -21.35 7.06 9.90
N VAL A 240 -21.11 6.18 10.85
CA VAL A 240 -22.17 5.48 11.59
C VAL A 240 -23.02 6.53 12.32
N SER A 241 -24.34 6.51 12.09
CA SER A 241 -25.27 7.34 12.84
C SER A 241 -25.50 6.75 14.24
N GLU A 242 -25.54 7.58 15.29
CA GLU A 242 -25.95 7.13 16.63
C GLU A 242 -27.44 6.75 16.66
N GLU A 243 -28.26 7.33 15.78
CA GLU A 243 -29.66 6.97 15.67
C GLU A 243 -29.83 5.69 14.83
N PRO A 244 -30.63 4.71 15.29
CA PRO A 244 -31.00 3.55 14.50
C PRO A 244 -31.85 4.04 13.34
N ASP A 245 -31.22 4.13 12.18
CA ASP A 245 -31.81 4.66 10.96
C ASP A 245 -32.92 3.71 10.48
N SER A 246 -34.15 4.00 10.94
CA SER A 246 -35.37 3.27 10.59
C SER A 246 -35.80 3.49 9.13
N GLN A 247 -35.03 4.26 8.35
CA GLN A 247 -35.34 4.60 6.95
C GLN A 247 -34.36 4.03 5.91
N THR A 248 -33.32 3.28 6.28
CA THR A 248 -32.39 2.70 5.30
C THR A 248 -32.57 1.20 5.08
N GLN A 249 -33.82 0.77 4.87
CA GLN A 249 -34.08 -0.46 4.10
C GLN A 249 -33.75 -0.21 2.62
N GLY A 250 -32.45 -0.25 2.28
CA GLY A 250 -31.97 -0.07 0.91
C GLY A 250 -30.78 0.86 0.71
N ALA A 251 -30.16 1.41 1.78
CA ALA A 251 -28.91 2.14 1.61
C ALA A 251 -27.81 1.19 1.12
N SER A 252 -27.06 1.63 0.12
CA SER A 252 -25.90 0.87 -0.36
C SER A 252 -24.88 0.70 0.78
N LEU A 253 -24.18 -0.45 0.83
CA LEU A 253 -23.10 -0.66 1.80
C LEU A 253 -22.05 0.46 1.72
N ASN A 254 -21.84 0.98 0.51
CA ASN A 254 -20.94 2.08 0.19
C ASN A 254 -21.31 3.39 0.89
N ASP A 255 -22.60 3.70 1.06
CA ASP A 255 -23.05 4.89 1.82
C ASP A 255 -22.78 4.76 3.34
N GLY A 256 -22.46 3.55 3.79
CA GLY A 256 -21.90 3.27 5.11
C GLY A 256 -20.43 3.68 5.27
N SER A 257 -19.78 4.14 4.20
CA SER A 257 -18.43 4.71 4.23
C SER A 257 -18.38 5.91 5.17
N PHE A 258 -17.44 5.94 6.11
CA PHE A 258 -17.18 7.17 6.85
C PHE A 258 -16.29 8.12 6.05
N VAL A 259 -16.55 9.42 6.17
CA VAL A 259 -15.86 10.50 5.45
C VAL A 259 -14.94 11.22 6.40
N LEU A 260 -13.64 11.23 6.10
CA LEU A 260 -12.62 11.87 6.92
C LEU A 260 -12.13 13.15 6.26
N LEU A 261 -12.24 14.26 6.98
CA LEU A 261 -11.56 15.51 6.67
C LEU A 261 -10.32 15.63 7.55
N VAL A 262 -9.18 15.88 6.91
CA VAL A 262 -7.88 16.08 7.58
C VAL A 262 -7.41 17.49 7.30
N ASN A 263 -7.25 18.28 8.35
CA ASN A 263 -6.86 19.69 8.27
C ASN A 263 -5.49 19.91 8.92
N ILE A 264 -4.70 20.77 8.30
CA ILE A 264 -3.52 21.36 8.91
C ILE A 264 -3.43 22.82 8.49
N GLY A 265 -3.53 23.74 9.45
CA GLY A 265 -3.61 25.18 9.18
C GLY A 265 -4.68 25.51 8.14
N VAL A 266 -4.27 26.06 6.99
CA VAL A 266 -5.19 26.41 5.88
C VAL A 266 -5.32 25.32 4.81
N GLN A 267 -4.62 24.20 4.97
CA GLN A 267 -4.59 23.10 4.01
C GLN A 267 -5.43 21.92 4.48
N SER A 268 -6.04 21.19 3.55
CA SER A 268 -6.90 20.06 3.90
C SER A 268 -6.97 18.97 2.84
N VAL A 269 -7.28 17.77 3.31
CA VAL A 269 -7.49 16.56 2.53
C VAL A 269 -8.88 15.99 2.86
N LEU A 270 -9.66 15.63 1.83
CA LEU A 270 -10.93 14.92 2.00
C LEU A 270 -10.82 13.48 1.49
N LEU A 271 -11.15 12.53 2.38
CA LEU A 271 -11.20 11.09 2.14
C LEU A 271 -12.65 10.62 2.26
N PRO A 272 -13.38 10.55 1.13
CA PRO A 272 -14.82 10.28 1.15
C PRO A 272 -15.19 8.79 1.17
N GLY A 273 -14.24 7.87 1.00
CA GLY A 273 -14.55 6.45 0.78
C GLY A 273 -15.44 6.29 -0.46
N ASP A 274 -16.45 5.43 -0.37
CA ASP A 274 -17.29 5.06 -1.52
C ASP A 274 -18.68 5.68 -1.49
N ILE A 275 -18.86 6.78 -0.73
CA ILE A 275 -20.15 7.46 -0.61
C ILE A 275 -20.77 7.80 -1.98
N SER A 276 -22.09 7.70 -2.07
CA SER A 276 -22.83 8.09 -3.27
C SER A 276 -22.99 9.61 -3.40
N ARG A 277 -23.38 10.05 -4.61
CA ARG A 277 -23.83 11.43 -4.88
C ARG A 277 -24.90 11.95 -3.91
N GLU A 278 -25.69 11.08 -3.29
CA GLU A 278 -26.67 11.52 -2.31
C GLU A 278 -26.00 12.06 -1.04
N ILE A 279 -25.05 11.30 -0.49
CA ILE A 279 -24.29 11.70 0.69
C ILE A 279 -23.40 12.91 0.37
N GLU A 280 -22.79 12.94 -0.82
CA GLU A 280 -22.04 14.10 -1.30
C GLU A 280 -22.86 15.40 -1.28
N ARG A 281 -24.12 15.33 -1.71
CA ARG A 281 -25.04 16.46 -1.69
C ARG A 281 -25.43 16.84 -0.26
N LYS A 282 -25.64 15.86 0.62
CA LYS A 282 -25.90 16.11 2.05
C LYS A 282 -24.72 16.86 2.68
N LEU A 283 -23.50 16.37 2.47
CA LEU A 283 -22.28 17.04 2.94
C LEU A 283 -22.16 18.47 2.40
N ALA A 284 -22.30 18.66 1.09
CA ALA A 284 -22.26 19.99 0.49
C ALA A 284 -23.30 20.96 1.09
N THR A 285 -24.48 20.45 1.44
CA THR A 285 -25.57 21.23 2.05
C THR A 285 -25.26 21.57 3.51
N ILE A 286 -24.89 20.57 4.33
CA ILE A 286 -24.63 20.73 5.77
C ILE A 286 -23.43 21.63 6.03
N SER A 287 -22.41 21.55 5.18
CA SER A 287 -21.23 22.42 5.29
C SER A 287 -21.50 23.88 4.90
N GLY A 288 -22.68 24.19 4.37
CA GLY A 288 -23.05 25.55 3.98
C GLY A 288 -22.08 26.20 2.98
N GLY A 289 -21.44 25.40 2.12
CA GLY A 289 -20.42 25.88 1.19
C GLY A 289 -19.01 26.10 1.77
N HIS A 290 -18.76 25.74 3.03
CA HIS A 290 -17.48 25.97 3.73
C HIS A 290 -16.57 24.74 3.83
N LEU A 291 -16.99 23.58 3.33
CA LEU A 291 -16.14 22.38 3.30
C LEU A 291 -15.12 22.53 2.18
N ARG A 292 -13.90 22.99 2.51
CA ARG A 292 -12.77 23.12 1.58
C ARG A 292 -11.81 21.95 1.72
N ALA A 293 -11.30 21.45 0.60
CA ALA A 293 -10.28 20.41 0.53
C ALA A 293 -9.27 20.77 -0.56
N ASN A 294 -7.97 20.89 -0.26
CA ASN A 294 -6.96 21.10 -1.30
C ASN A 294 -6.73 19.82 -2.12
N VAL A 295 -6.73 18.67 -1.44
CA VAL A 295 -6.61 17.35 -2.05
C VAL A 295 -7.90 16.58 -1.79
N LEU A 296 -8.56 16.14 -2.87
CA LEU A 296 -9.75 15.30 -2.82
C LEU A 296 -9.43 13.94 -3.41
N ILE A 297 -9.60 12.88 -2.63
CA ILE A 297 -9.61 11.52 -3.17
C ILE A 297 -11.00 11.30 -3.77
N ALA A 298 -11.08 10.93 -5.05
CA ALA A 298 -12.34 10.74 -5.73
C ALA A 298 -13.10 9.57 -5.09
N ALA A 299 -14.34 9.81 -4.69
CA ALA A 299 -15.16 8.80 -4.05
C ALA A 299 -15.42 7.60 -4.98
N HIS A 300 -15.50 6.39 -4.43
CA HIS A 300 -15.84 5.18 -5.18
C HIS A 300 -14.94 4.98 -6.40
N HIS A 301 -13.64 5.21 -6.20
CA HIS A 301 -12.58 5.08 -7.21
C HIS A 301 -12.80 5.92 -8.48
N GLY A 302 -13.71 6.90 -8.46
CA GLY A 302 -14.13 7.65 -9.65
C GLY A 302 -15.24 6.97 -10.46
N SER A 303 -16.18 6.31 -9.80
CA SER A 303 -17.43 5.80 -10.39
C SER A 303 -18.30 6.92 -10.96
N ASP A 304 -19.10 6.61 -11.99
CA ASP A 304 -20.08 7.56 -12.56
C ASP A 304 -21.17 7.96 -11.56
N THR A 305 -21.33 7.19 -10.48
CA THR A 305 -22.30 7.45 -9.41
C THR A 305 -21.78 8.35 -8.30
N SER A 306 -20.51 8.80 -8.36
CA SER A 306 -19.85 9.61 -7.33
C SER A 306 -19.22 10.91 -7.91
N SER A 307 -18.53 11.66 -7.06
CA SER A 307 -17.80 12.91 -7.29
C SER A 307 -18.62 14.03 -7.96
N GLY A 308 -19.88 14.19 -7.54
CA GLY A 308 -20.85 15.14 -8.09
C GLY A 308 -20.42 16.60 -8.03
N TYR A 309 -20.96 17.43 -8.94
CA TYR A 309 -20.74 18.88 -8.94
C TYR A 309 -20.98 19.56 -7.57
N PRO A 310 -22.01 19.20 -6.77
CA PRO A 310 -22.21 19.81 -5.46
C PRO A 310 -21.01 19.63 -4.52
N LEU A 311 -20.41 18.43 -4.48
CA LEU A 311 -19.21 18.18 -3.71
C LEU A 311 -18.04 18.96 -4.30
N LEU A 312 -17.74 18.77 -5.59
CA LEU A 312 -16.57 19.37 -6.25
C LEU A 312 -16.55 20.90 -6.16
N LYS A 313 -17.71 21.55 -6.28
CA LYS A 313 -17.81 23.01 -6.16
C LYS A 313 -17.66 23.49 -4.71
N THR A 314 -18.18 22.73 -3.76
CA THR A 314 -18.04 23.05 -2.32
C THR A 314 -16.59 22.87 -1.87
N THR A 315 -15.98 21.73 -2.20
CA THR A 315 -14.59 21.39 -1.84
C THR A 315 -13.57 22.20 -2.61
N SER A 316 -13.86 22.51 -3.88
CA SER A 316 -13.02 23.29 -4.79
C SER A 316 -11.55 22.87 -4.74
N PRO A 317 -11.24 21.58 -4.97
CA PRO A 317 -9.90 21.07 -4.75
C PRO A 317 -8.92 21.53 -5.81
N GLN A 318 -7.66 21.64 -5.41
CA GLN A 318 -6.55 21.84 -6.32
C GLN A 318 -6.23 20.52 -7.04
N TYR A 319 -6.28 19.41 -6.29
CA TYR A 319 -5.97 18.08 -6.81
C TYR A 319 -7.11 17.08 -6.56
N GLY A 320 -7.47 16.35 -7.61
CA GLY A 320 -8.37 15.20 -7.58
C GLY A 320 -7.61 13.90 -7.83
N ILE A 321 -7.60 12.99 -6.86
CA ILE A 321 -6.82 11.75 -6.94
C ILE A 321 -7.71 10.54 -7.12
N PHE A 322 -7.41 9.69 -8.09
CA PHE A 322 -8.15 8.47 -8.39
C PHE A 322 -7.32 7.25 -7.99
N SER A 323 -7.82 6.48 -7.02
CA SER A 323 -7.30 5.15 -6.73
C SER A 323 -8.04 4.13 -7.59
N ALA A 324 -7.51 3.83 -8.77
CA ALA A 324 -8.16 2.90 -9.70
C ALA A 324 -7.11 2.19 -10.55
N GLY A 325 -7.28 0.88 -10.72
CA GLY A 325 -6.33 0.04 -11.43
C GLY A 325 -6.31 0.30 -12.93
N TYR A 326 -5.15 0.09 -13.56
CA TYR A 326 -5.02 0.24 -15.01
C TYR A 326 -5.96 -0.74 -15.73
N ARG A 327 -6.85 -0.21 -16.57
CA ARG A 327 -7.87 -1.00 -17.29
C ARG A 327 -8.68 -1.94 -16.37
N ASN A 328 -9.03 -1.47 -15.17
CA ASN A 328 -9.91 -2.22 -14.28
C ASN A 328 -11.26 -2.52 -14.95
N GLY A 329 -11.90 -3.61 -14.53
CA GLY A 329 -13.16 -4.09 -15.13
C GLY A 329 -14.36 -3.16 -14.94
N PHE A 330 -14.28 -2.18 -14.03
CA PHE A 330 -15.34 -1.21 -13.77
C PHE A 330 -15.27 0.00 -14.71
N GLY A 331 -14.17 0.18 -15.44
CA GLY A 331 -13.95 1.36 -16.26
C GLY A 331 -13.72 2.64 -15.45
N HIS A 332 -13.21 2.50 -14.21
CA HIS A 332 -12.87 3.64 -13.36
C HIS A 332 -11.47 4.20 -13.69
N PRO A 333 -11.22 5.50 -13.49
CA PRO A 333 -12.24 6.53 -13.32
C PRO A 333 -13.06 6.69 -14.61
N HIS A 334 -14.37 6.89 -14.47
CA HIS A 334 -15.26 7.00 -15.62
C HIS A 334 -15.02 8.32 -16.38
N GLN A 335 -15.08 8.32 -17.72
CA GLN A 335 -14.78 9.51 -18.54
C GLN A 335 -15.63 10.74 -18.17
N ARG A 336 -16.90 10.52 -17.80
CA ARG A 336 -17.81 11.57 -17.31
C ARG A 336 -17.36 12.18 -15.99
N VAL A 337 -16.67 11.42 -15.13
CA VAL A 337 -16.09 11.92 -13.89
C VAL A 337 -14.88 12.77 -14.21
N LEU A 338 -13.94 12.27 -15.02
CA LEU A 338 -12.78 13.04 -15.49
C LEU A 338 -13.18 14.36 -16.14
N SER A 339 -14.23 14.33 -16.98
CA SER A 339 -14.77 15.54 -17.64
C SER A 339 -15.29 16.56 -16.63
N ARG A 340 -15.89 16.13 -15.51
CA ARG A 340 -16.36 17.03 -14.44
C ARG A 340 -15.18 17.71 -13.73
N PHE A 341 -14.14 16.94 -13.39
CA PHE A 341 -12.94 17.50 -12.78
C PHE A 341 -12.25 18.50 -13.70
N SER A 342 -12.09 18.14 -14.98
CA SER A 342 -11.52 19.04 -16.00
C SER A 342 -12.36 20.30 -16.21
N SER A 343 -13.70 20.21 -16.19
CA SER A 343 -14.58 21.39 -16.34
C SER A 343 -14.51 22.40 -15.19
N LEU A 344 -13.86 22.03 -14.08
CA LEU A 344 -13.65 22.86 -12.89
C LEU A 344 -12.16 23.21 -12.70
N ASP A 345 -11.33 22.97 -13.71
CA ASP A 345 -9.89 23.21 -13.68
C ASP A 345 -9.16 22.49 -12.52
N ILE A 346 -9.68 21.33 -12.10
CA ILE A 346 -9.08 20.50 -11.05
C ILE A 346 -7.99 19.63 -11.68
N SER A 347 -6.77 19.70 -11.12
CA SER A 347 -5.66 18.85 -11.57
C SER A 347 -5.91 17.41 -11.13
N THR A 348 -5.82 16.44 -12.05
CA THR A 348 -6.14 15.04 -11.75
C THR A 348 -4.94 14.12 -11.86
N LEU A 349 -4.88 13.13 -10.98
CA LEU A 349 -3.86 12.09 -10.96
C LEU A 349 -4.52 10.73 -10.70
N ALA A 350 -4.09 9.70 -11.42
CA ALA A 350 -4.51 8.32 -11.17
C ALA A 350 -3.32 7.50 -10.65
N SER A 351 -3.54 6.69 -9.61
CA SER A 351 -2.51 5.82 -9.03
C SER A 351 -1.98 4.81 -10.05
N SER A 352 -2.85 4.31 -10.93
CA SER A 352 -2.47 3.41 -12.02
C SER A 352 -1.52 4.00 -13.05
N GLU A 353 -1.35 5.33 -13.10
CA GLU A 353 -0.39 6.02 -13.95
C GLU A 353 0.82 6.48 -13.15
N ALA A 354 0.59 7.12 -12.00
CA ALA A 354 1.61 7.75 -11.16
C ALA A 354 2.36 6.77 -10.23
N GLY A 355 1.79 5.59 -9.96
CA GLY A 355 2.19 4.74 -8.84
C GLY A 355 1.68 5.32 -7.52
N MET A 356 2.47 5.22 -6.46
CA MET A 356 2.17 5.93 -5.21
C MET A 356 2.22 7.45 -5.45
N ILE A 357 1.19 8.16 -4.98
CA ILE A 357 1.07 9.61 -5.08
C ILE A 357 1.21 10.18 -3.67
N SER A 358 2.21 11.03 -3.48
CA SER A 358 2.53 11.61 -2.17
C SER A 358 2.35 13.12 -2.17
N PHE A 359 1.80 13.64 -1.08
CA PHE A 359 1.69 15.06 -0.79
C PHE A 359 2.35 15.38 0.55
N GLU A 360 3.06 16.50 0.59
CA GLU A 360 3.58 17.08 1.82
C GLU A 360 2.86 18.42 2.09
N LEU A 361 2.16 18.47 3.23
CA LEU A 361 1.39 19.63 3.67
C LEU A 361 2.11 20.27 4.86
N THR A 362 2.42 21.56 4.73
CA THR A 362 3.10 22.36 5.76
C THR A 362 2.11 23.13 6.64
N GLY A 363 0.84 23.18 6.24
CA GLY A 363 -0.21 23.94 6.91
C GLY A 363 -0.33 25.40 6.49
N SER A 364 0.50 25.85 5.55
CA SER A 364 0.48 27.24 5.07
C SER A 364 0.63 27.30 3.55
N GLY A 365 0.00 28.31 2.94
CA GLY A 365 0.09 28.55 1.49
C GLY A 365 -0.56 27.47 0.63
N ILE A 366 -0.13 27.42 -0.63
CA ILE A 366 -0.62 26.47 -1.64
C ILE A 366 -0.01 25.09 -1.39
N VAL A 367 -0.74 24.01 -1.65
CA VAL A 367 -0.22 22.65 -1.54
C VAL A 367 0.87 22.44 -2.59
N SER A 368 2.04 21.97 -2.13
CA SER A 368 3.17 21.64 -2.99
C SER A 368 2.77 20.65 -4.09
N PRO A 369 3.43 20.68 -5.26
CA PRO A 369 3.24 19.67 -6.28
C PRO A 369 3.42 18.25 -5.72
N PRO A 370 2.57 17.28 -6.11
CA PRO A 370 2.69 15.92 -5.61
C PRO A 370 3.92 15.20 -6.17
N GLU A 371 4.46 14.28 -5.38
CA GLU A 371 5.45 13.31 -5.85
C GLU A 371 4.74 12.09 -6.41
N ALA A 372 5.07 11.71 -7.65
CA ALA A 372 4.61 10.47 -8.27
C ALA A 372 5.74 9.44 -8.30
N TYR A 373 5.55 8.30 -7.65
CA TYR A 373 6.59 7.28 -7.49
C TYR A 373 7.18 6.81 -8.82
N ARG A 374 6.35 6.61 -9.86
CA ARG A 374 6.81 6.16 -11.18
C ARG A 374 7.55 7.25 -11.96
N CYS A 375 7.37 8.52 -11.61
CA CYS A 375 8.16 9.62 -12.17
C CYS A 375 9.55 9.69 -11.54
N SER A 376 9.65 9.51 -10.23
CA SER A 376 10.92 9.51 -9.50
C SER A 376 11.71 8.21 -9.66
N ASN A 377 11.04 7.07 -9.86
CA ASN A 377 11.62 5.73 -9.96
C ASN A 377 11.38 5.12 -11.35
N ARG A 378 11.79 5.83 -12.39
CA ARG A 378 11.64 5.38 -13.78
C ARG A 378 12.51 4.15 -14.06
N HIS A 379 11.87 3.10 -14.56
CA HIS A 379 12.54 1.90 -15.04
C HIS A 379 12.29 1.74 -16.55
N TYR A 380 13.15 1.02 -17.27
CA TYR A 380 12.97 0.85 -18.72
C TYR A 380 11.66 0.12 -19.09
N TRP A 381 11.11 -0.68 -18.16
CA TRP A 381 9.82 -1.34 -18.29
C TRP A 381 8.65 -0.53 -17.72
N SER A 382 8.90 0.65 -17.14
CA SER A 382 7.84 1.55 -16.72
C SER A 382 7.15 2.13 -17.96
N TRP A 383 5.82 1.98 -18.02
CA TRP A 383 5.01 2.24 -19.21
C TRP A 383 5.19 3.67 -19.76
N SER A 384 5.31 3.80 -21.08
CA SER A 384 5.75 5.01 -21.78
C SER A 384 4.75 6.17 -21.80
N GLY A 385 3.47 5.94 -21.50
CA GLY A 385 2.47 7.02 -21.46
C GLY A 385 2.61 7.94 -20.25
N ASN A 386 3.52 7.63 -19.32
CA ASN A 386 3.82 8.46 -18.15
C ASN A 386 4.70 9.70 -18.46
N ARG A 387 5.12 9.90 -19.71
CA ARG A 387 6.08 10.97 -20.05
C ARG A 387 5.47 12.37 -19.94
N GLU A 388 4.19 12.53 -20.27
CA GLU A 388 3.52 13.83 -20.15
C GLU A 388 3.21 14.15 -18.69
N LEU A 389 2.66 13.20 -17.93
CA LEU A 389 2.37 13.39 -16.50
C LEU A 389 3.59 13.93 -15.73
N CYS A 390 4.73 13.28 -15.86
CA CYS A 390 5.96 13.67 -15.16
C CYS A 390 6.63 14.95 -15.71
N ARG A 391 6.09 15.61 -16.74
CA ARG A 391 6.55 16.95 -17.17
C ARG A 391 5.80 18.06 -16.45
N TYR A 392 4.60 17.76 -15.95
CA TYR A 392 3.73 18.71 -15.26
C TYR A 392 3.83 18.60 -13.73
N LEU A 393 4.45 17.53 -13.24
CA LEU A 393 4.93 17.35 -11.87
C LEU A 393 6.39 17.76 -11.80
#